data_AF-A0A9P0LQH9-F1
#
_entry.id   AF-A0A9P0LQH9-F1
#
_cell.length_a   1.000
_cell.length_b   1.000
_cell.length_c   1.000
_cell.angle_alpha   90.00
_cell.angle_beta   90.00
_cell.angle_gamma   90.00
#
_symmetry.space_group_name_H-M   'P 1'
#
loop_
_entity.id
_entity.type
_entity.pdbx_description
1 polymer ?
#
loop_
_entity_poly.entity_id
_entity_poly.type
_entity_poly.pdbx_seq_one_letter_code
_entity_poly.pdbx_strand_id
1 'polypeptide(L)'
;MRSFVLIPLIVYLVFGTIFLSSGFVSLFRIRTVMKHDGTKTDKLEKLMIRIGVFSVLYTLPALIVISCLIYEHTHFDGWMATWHKDMCEKHKYAIPCPRDNRPQNYPLFEVFMIKYLMTMIVGITSSVWIWSGKTVHSWRVFFNRLQGRHVEAYV
;
A
#
# COMPACT_ATOMS: atom_id res chain seq x y z
N MET A 1 -22.75 4.74 -14.52
CA MET A 1 -21.67 5.08 -15.48
C MET A 1 -20.27 4.95 -14.85
N ARG A 2 -19.95 5.64 -13.74
CA ARG A 2 -18.62 5.58 -13.09
C ARG A 2 -18.32 4.25 -12.38
N SER A 3 -19.34 3.57 -11.85
CA SER A 3 -19.18 2.25 -11.21
C SER A 3 -18.65 1.19 -12.18
N PHE A 4 -18.99 1.26 -13.47
CA PHE A 4 -18.50 0.31 -14.49
C PHE A 4 -16.99 0.36 -14.73
N VAL A 5 -16.34 1.49 -14.41
CA VAL A 5 -14.88 1.67 -14.55
C VAL A 5 -14.18 1.43 -13.21
N LEU A 6 -14.82 1.84 -12.11
CA LEU A 6 -14.26 1.70 -10.76
C LEU A 6 -14.23 0.23 -10.28
N ILE A 7 -15.30 -0.52 -10.56
CA ILE A 7 -15.44 -1.92 -10.13
C ILE A 7 -14.34 -2.82 -10.70
N PRO A 8 -14.07 -2.85 -12.03
CA PRO A 8 -13.00 -3.70 -12.56
C PRO A 8 -11.62 -3.28 -12.03
N LEU A 9 -11.37 -1.99 -11.82
CA LEU A 9 -10.10 -1.51 -11.25
C LEU A 9 -9.91 -2.02 -9.82
N ILE A 10 -10.96 -1.96 -8.99
CA ILE A 10 -10.96 -2.45 -7.61
C ILE A 10 -10.82 -3.99 -7.59
N VAL A 11 -11.53 -4.70 -8.46
CA VAL A 11 -11.46 -6.16 -8.58
C VAL A 11 -10.05 -6.60 -8.97
N TYR A 12 -9.42 -5.97 -9.97
CA TYR A 12 -8.04 -6.26 -10.34
C TYR A 12 -7.06 -6.01 -9.19
N LEU A 13 -7.26 -4.93 -8.43
CA LEU A 13 -6.41 -4.58 -7.29
C LEU A 13 -6.60 -5.56 -6.13
N VAL A 14 -7.82 -6.04 -5.90
CA VAL A 14 -8.15 -7.08 -4.91
C VAL A 14 -7.57 -8.44 -5.31
N PHE A 15 -7.72 -8.86 -6.57
CA PHE A 15 -7.13 -10.12 -7.05
C PHE A 15 -5.59 -10.08 -7.01
N GLY A 16 -4.98 -8.97 -7.38
CA GLY A 16 -3.53 -8.78 -7.30
C GLY A 16 -3.00 -8.87 -5.87
N THR A 17 -3.71 -8.28 -4.90
CA THR A 17 -3.31 -8.31 -3.49
C THR A 17 -3.52 -9.68 -2.85
N ILE A 18 -4.61 -10.39 -3.16
CA ILE A 18 -4.83 -11.77 -2.70
C ILE A 18 -3.75 -12.69 -3.26
N PHE A 19 -3.42 -12.57 -4.54
CA PHE A 19 -2.37 -13.37 -5.17
C PHE A 19 -1.00 -13.15 -4.50
N LEU A 20 -0.64 -11.89 -4.22
CA LEU A 20 0.61 -11.56 -3.51
C LEU A 20 0.63 -12.13 -2.08
N SER A 21 -0.49 -12.08 -1.37
CA SER A 21 -0.61 -12.67 -0.02
C SER A 21 -0.49 -14.21 -0.03
N SER A 22 -1.06 -14.87 -1.03
CA SER A 22 -0.98 -16.33 -1.19
C SER A 22 0.43 -16.80 -1.56
N GLY A 23 1.10 -16.07 -2.46
CA GLY A 23 2.52 -16.31 -2.79
C GLY A 23 3.42 -16.17 -1.57
N PHE A 24 3.09 -15.25 -0.67
CA PHE A 24 3.80 -15.06 0.58
C PHE A 24 3.61 -16.22 1.57
N VAL A 25 2.38 -16.70 1.79
CA VAL A 25 2.11 -17.87 2.64
C VAL A 25 2.87 -19.12 2.13
N SER A 26 2.95 -19.28 0.81
CA SER A 26 3.69 -20.37 0.18
C SER A 26 5.19 -20.34 0.49
N LEU A 27 5.81 -19.15 0.56
CA LEU A 27 7.22 -18.98 0.92
C LEU A 27 7.50 -19.36 2.39
N PHE A 28 6.55 -19.11 3.31
CA PHE A 28 6.67 -19.55 4.71
C PHE A 28 6.55 -21.06 4.87
N ARG A 29 5.69 -21.69 4.07
CA ARG A 29 5.54 -23.15 4.06
C ARG A 29 6.86 -23.82 3.64
N ILE A 30 7.50 -23.31 2.59
CA ILE A 30 8.81 -23.76 2.12
C ILE A 30 9.88 -23.61 3.21
N ARG A 31 9.85 -22.49 3.96
CA ARG A 31 10.76 -22.23 5.08
C ARG A 31 10.65 -23.24 6.21
N THR A 32 9.41 -23.59 6.54
CA THR A 32 9.09 -24.51 7.65
C THR A 32 9.59 -25.91 7.34
N VAL A 33 9.45 -26.35 6.09
CA VAL A 33 9.95 -27.65 5.61
C VAL A 33 11.49 -27.66 5.57
N MET A 34 12.12 -26.59 5.10
CA MET A 34 13.59 -26.51 4.97
C MET A 34 14.32 -26.46 6.32
N LYS A 35 13.64 -26.08 7.41
CA LYS A 35 14.23 -26.02 8.76
C LYS A 35 14.42 -27.39 9.41
N HIS A 36 13.72 -28.42 8.92
CA HIS A 36 13.83 -29.79 9.44
C HIS A 36 15.11 -30.52 8.96
N ASP A 37 15.79 -30.02 7.92
CA ASP A 37 16.90 -30.69 7.24
C ASP A 37 18.31 -30.41 7.81
N GLY A 38 18.43 -29.67 8.93
CA GLY A 38 19.67 -29.61 9.73
C GLY A 38 20.92 -28.98 9.05
N THR A 39 20.78 -28.28 7.93
CA THR A 39 21.93 -27.70 7.20
C THR A 39 22.33 -26.31 7.72
N LYS A 40 23.63 -25.98 7.73
CA LYS A 40 24.21 -24.70 8.22
C LYS A 40 23.80 -23.49 7.36
N THR A 41 22.55 -23.06 7.49
CA THR A 41 21.92 -22.02 6.66
C THR A 41 21.73 -20.69 7.38
N ASP A 42 22.41 -20.40 8.48
CA ASP A 42 22.25 -19.18 9.29
C ASP A 42 22.12 -17.85 8.51
N LYS A 43 22.93 -17.67 7.45
CA LYS A 43 22.87 -16.48 6.59
C LYS A 43 21.62 -16.47 5.71
N LEU A 44 21.26 -17.62 5.16
CA LEU A 44 20.04 -17.82 4.37
C LEU A 44 18.80 -17.69 5.26
N GLU A 45 18.88 -18.17 6.51
CA GLU A 45 17.83 -18.04 7.50
C GLU A 45 17.54 -16.57 7.79
N LYS A 46 18.57 -15.76 8.08
CA LYS A 46 18.41 -14.31 8.31
C LYS A 46 17.85 -13.57 7.09
N LEU A 47 18.29 -13.93 5.88
CA LEU A 47 17.74 -13.36 4.64
C LEU A 47 16.25 -13.71 4.49
N MET A 48 15.87 -14.93 4.84
CA MET A 48 14.51 -15.41 4.70
C MET A 48 13.57 -14.88 5.79
N ILE A 49 14.03 -14.65 7.02
CA ILE A 49 13.26 -13.91 8.06
C ILE A 49 12.92 -12.52 7.54
N ARG A 50 13.91 -11.85 6.94
CA ARG A 50 13.74 -10.50 6.37
C ARG A 50 12.63 -10.53 5.31
N ILE A 51 12.72 -11.42 4.33
CA ILE A 51 11.70 -11.59 3.28
C ILE A 51 10.33 -11.86 3.87
N GLY A 52 10.28 -12.66 4.94
CA GLY A 52 9.06 -12.89 5.68
C GLY A 52 8.46 -11.63 6.30
N VAL A 53 9.17 -10.97 7.21
CA VAL A 53 8.63 -9.83 7.98
C VAL A 53 8.08 -8.73 7.07
N PHE A 54 8.80 -8.44 6.00
CA PHE A 54 8.45 -7.37 5.07
C PHE A 54 7.18 -7.65 4.25
N SER A 55 6.91 -8.89 3.84
CA SER A 55 5.64 -9.14 3.16
C SER A 55 4.44 -9.30 4.10
N VAL A 56 4.63 -9.59 5.40
CA VAL A 56 3.56 -9.32 6.40
C VAL A 56 3.29 -7.81 6.49
N LEU A 57 4.36 -7.01 6.61
CA LEU A 57 4.27 -5.55 6.67
C LEU A 57 3.71 -4.92 5.39
N TYR A 58 3.73 -5.62 4.25
CA TYR A 58 3.07 -5.22 3.01
C TYR A 58 1.60 -5.66 2.96
N THR A 59 1.29 -6.84 3.49
CA THR A 59 -0.06 -7.40 3.50
C THR A 59 -0.99 -6.59 4.41
N LEU A 60 -0.50 -6.12 5.56
CA LEU A 60 -1.31 -5.36 6.51
C LEU A 60 -1.83 -4.02 5.93
N PRO A 61 -1.00 -3.12 5.38
CA PRO A 61 -1.48 -1.91 4.71
C PRO A 61 -2.42 -2.21 3.53
N ALA A 62 -2.15 -3.29 2.78
CA ALA A 62 -3.01 -3.68 1.67
C ALA A 62 -4.42 -4.07 2.14
N LEU A 63 -4.54 -4.84 3.21
CA LEU A 63 -5.84 -5.20 3.81
C LEU A 63 -6.60 -3.95 4.29
N ILE A 64 -5.91 -3.02 4.95
CA ILE A 64 -6.52 -1.77 5.44
C ILE A 64 -7.04 -0.91 4.27
N VAL A 65 -6.25 -0.77 3.19
CA VAL A 65 -6.67 -0.03 1.98
C VAL A 65 -7.91 -0.66 1.34
N ILE A 66 -7.98 -2.00 1.29
CA ILE A 66 -9.15 -2.71 0.77
C ILE A 66 -10.39 -2.42 1.62
N SER A 67 -10.27 -2.47 2.95
CA SER A 67 -11.38 -2.13 3.86
C SER A 67 -11.86 -0.70 3.65
N CYS A 68 -10.95 0.26 3.46
CA CYS A 68 -11.29 1.66 3.15
C CYS A 68 -12.03 1.78 1.80
N LEU A 69 -11.60 1.03 0.78
CA LEU A 69 -12.25 1.04 -0.55
C LEU A 69 -13.66 0.45 -0.52
N ILE A 70 -13.89 -0.62 0.25
CA ILE A 70 -15.23 -1.21 0.42
C ILE A 70 -16.14 -0.21 1.16
N TYR A 71 -15.62 0.46 2.19
CA TYR A 71 -16.35 1.50 2.90
C TYR A 71 -16.76 2.66 1.97
N GLU A 72 -15.82 3.15 1.15
CA GLU A 72 -16.10 4.19 0.15
C GLU A 72 -17.16 3.72 -0.86
N HIS A 73 -17.04 2.50 -1.38
CA HIS A 73 -17.96 1.99 -2.39
C HIS A 73 -19.41 1.88 -1.87
N THR A 74 -19.59 1.39 -0.65
CA THR A 74 -20.91 1.17 -0.05
C THR A 74 -21.64 2.47 0.29
N HIS A 75 -20.90 3.51 0.69
CA HIS A 75 -21.49 4.78 1.13
C HIS A 75 -21.54 5.85 0.03
N PHE A 76 -20.86 5.62 -1.10
CA PHE A 76 -20.74 6.57 -2.21
C PHE A 76 -22.09 7.08 -2.71
N ASP A 77 -23.08 6.20 -2.89
CA ASP A 77 -24.39 6.58 -3.42
C ASP A 77 -25.15 7.54 -2.47
N GLY A 78 -25.01 7.33 -1.15
CA GLY A 78 -25.59 8.21 -0.14
C GLY A 78 -24.89 9.57 -0.06
N TRP A 79 -23.55 9.58 -0.19
CA TRP A 79 -22.76 10.81 -0.25
C TRP A 79 -23.07 11.62 -1.50
N MET A 80 -23.22 10.98 -2.66
CA MET A 80 -23.57 11.65 -3.91
C MET A 80 -24.97 12.26 -3.88
N ALA A 81 -25.95 11.57 -3.29
CA ALA A 81 -27.28 12.12 -3.09
C ALA A 81 -27.27 13.36 -2.17
N THR A 82 -26.50 13.27 -1.08
CA THR A 82 -26.30 14.38 -0.13
C THR A 82 -25.61 15.58 -0.79
N TRP A 83 -24.56 15.33 -1.56
CA TRP A 83 -23.83 16.35 -2.32
C TRP A 83 -24.72 17.04 -3.34
N HIS A 84 -25.57 16.28 -4.06
CA HIS A 84 -26.52 16.85 -5.03
C HIS A 84 -27.48 17.83 -4.35
N LYS A 85 -28.00 17.47 -3.17
CA LYS A 85 -28.89 18.34 -2.39
C LYS A 85 -28.19 19.64 -1.98
N ASP A 86 -27.00 19.57 -1.40
CA ASP A 86 -26.22 20.76 -0.99
C ASP A 86 -25.85 21.67 -2.17
N MET A 87 -25.52 21.08 -3.33
CA MET A 87 -25.19 21.85 -4.54
C MET A 87 -26.39 22.51 -5.20
N CYS A 88 -27.58 21.92 -5.08
CA CYS A 88 -28.82 22.53 -5.58
C CYS A 88 -29.30 23.67 -4.67
N GLU A 89 -29.13 23.55 -3.35
CA GLU A 89 -29.51 24.59 -2.39
C GLU A 89 -28.60 25.82 -2.50
N LYS A 90 -27.32 25.60 -2.83
CA LYS A 90 -26.44 26.66 -3.32
C LYS A 90 -26.91 27.07 -4.72
N HIS A 91 -27.76 28.10 -4.81
CA HIS A 91 -28.28 28.76 -6.03
C HIS A 91 -27.23 29.21 -7.09
N LYS A 92 -25.97 28.82 -6.92
CA LYS A 92 -24.86 28.98 -7.85
C LYS A 92 -24.97 28.08 -9.08
N TYR A 93 -25.76 27.01 -9.02
CA TYR A 93 -25.93 26.04 -10.11
C TYR A 93 -27.41 25.80 -10.41
N ALA A 94 -27.81 25.83 -11.69
CA ALA A 94 -29.19 25.60 -12.12
C ALA A 94 -29.51 24.09 -12.19
N ILE A 95 -29.47 23.41 -11.04
CA ILE A 95 -29.74 21.98 -10.91
C ILE A 95 -31.09 21.81 -10.20
N PRO A 96 -32.01 20.96 -10.67
CA PRO A 96 -33.30 20.74 -10.00
C PRO A 96 -33.13 19.90 -8.72
N CYS A 97 -33.65 20.38 -7.60
CA CYS A 97 -33.53 19.68 -6.31
C CYS A 97 -34.43 18.43 -6.27
N PRO A 98 -33.90 17.26 -5.89
CA PRO A 98 -34.72 16.07 -5.64
C PRO A 98 -35.63 16.31 -4.43
N ARG A 99 -36.90 15.86 -4.52
CA ARG A 99 -37.88 15.92 -3.41
C ARG A 99 -37.68 14.84 -2.33
N ASP A 100 -36.63 14.04 -2.46
CA ASP A 100 -36.40 12.87 -1.62
C ASP A 100 -35.78 13.29 -0.28
N ASN A 101 -36.43 12.91 0.82
CA ASN A 101 -36.08 13.36 2.17
C ASN A 101 -35.15 12.35 2.88
N ARG A 102 -34.16 11.81 2.14
CA ARG A 102 -33.19 10.86 2.70
C ARG A 102 -32.32 11.53 3.76
N PRO A 103 -31.90 10.78 4.81
CA PRO A 103 -30.97 11.27 5.80
C PRO A 103 -29.63 11.65 5.15
N GLN A 104 -29.05 12.74 5.66
CA GLN A 104 -27.84 13.33 5.12
C GLN A 104 -26.62 12.54 5.61
N ASN A 105 -25.89 11.92 4.68
CA ASN A 105 -24.70 11.11 4.98
C ASN A 105 -23.49 11.80 4.36
N TYR A 106 -22.47 12.06 5.17
CA TYR A 106 -21.22 12.69 4.74
C TYR A 106 -20.04 11.70 4.79
N PRO A 107 -19.05 11.87 3.89
CA PRO A 107 -17.84 11.05 3.92
C PRO A 107 -17.02 11.28 5.19
N LEU A 108 -16.61 10.19 5.82
CA LEU A 108 -15.67 10.24 6.95
C LEU A 108 -14.26 10.54 6.43
N PHE A 109 -13.76 11.75 6.70
CA PHE A 109 -12.43 12.20 6.28
C PHE A 109 -11.30 11.29 6.80
N GLU A 110 -11.47 10.73 8.00
CA GLU A 110 -10.48 9.84 8.62
C GLU A 110 -10.16 8.61 7.76
N VAL A 111 -11.17 8.03 7.10
CA VAL A 111 -11.00 6.86 6.24
C VAL A 111 -10.11 7.18 5.03
N PHE A 112 -10.25 8.37 4.46
CA PHE A 112 -9.41 8.82 3.36
C PHE A 112 -7.96 9.02 3.82
N MET A 113 -7.76 9.63 4.99
CA MET A 113 -6.42 9.83 5.56
C MET A 113 -5.71 8.49 5.82
N ILE A 114 -6.42 7.52 6.40
CA ILE A 114 -5.89 6.17 6.63
C ILE A 114 -5.52 5.51 5.30
N LYS A 115 -6.38 5.57 4.27
CA LYS A 115 -6.10 5.01 2.95
C LYS A 115 -4.79 5.56 2.37
N TYR A 116 -4.63 6.88 2.33
CA TYR A 116 -3.43 7.50 1.75
C TYR A 116 -2.18 7.19 2.57
N LEU A 117 -2.28 7.22 3.91
CA LEU A 117 -1.18 6.87 4.80
C LEU A 117 -0.73 5.42 4.58
N MET A 118 -1.66 4.47 4.45
CA MET A 118 -1.32 3.06 4.20
C MET A 118 -0.65 2.86 2.82
N THR A 119 -1.10 3.56 1.78
CA THR A 119 -0.43 3.52 0.47
C THR A 119 0.98 4.14 0.51
N MET A 120 1.18 5.19 1.30
CA MET A 120 2.50 5.82 1.47
C MET A 120 3.47 4.92 2.23
N ILE A 121 3.00 4.26 3.29
CA ILE A 121 3.79 3.32 4.09
C ILE A 121 4.37 2.21 3.22
N VAL A 122 3.59 1.68 2.26
CA VAL A 122 4.07 0.67 1.30
C VAL A 122 5.26 1.16 0.45
N GLY A 123 5.24 2.43 0.02
CA GLY A 123 6.36 3.05 -0.69
C GLY A 123 7.59 3.25 0.19
N ILE A 124 7.39 3.61 1.47
CA ILE A 124 8.48 3.79 2.43
C ILE A 124 9.11 2.44 2.80
N THR A 125 8.31 1.41 3.05
CA THR A 125 8.81 0.08 3.44
C THR A 125 9.64 -0.57 2.32
N SER A 126 9.24 -0.41 1.07
CA SER A 126 10.02 -0.87 -0.10
C SER A 126 11.33 -0.08 -0.27
N SER A 127 11.35 1.22 0.04
CA SER A 127 12.57 2.03 0.00
C SER A 127 13.58 1.62 1.08
N VAL A 128 13.10 1.43 2.32
CA VAL A 128 13.90 0.97 3.46
C VAL A 128 14.43 -0.46 3.25
N TRP A 129 13.68 -1.30 2.54
CA TRP A 129 14.14 -2.63 2.17
C TRP A 129 15.46 -2.60 1.38
N ILE A 130 15.56 -1.70 0.39
CA ILE A 130 16.69 -1.62 -0.55
C ILE A 130 17.93 -1.01 0.12
N TRP A 131 17.73 -0.25 1.20
CA TRP A 131 18.81 0.28 2.03
C TRP A 131 19.44 -0.83 2.86
N SER A 132 20.39 -1.54 2.24
CA SER A 132 21.32 -2.42 2.95
C SER A 132 22.56 -1.63 3.35
N GLY A 133 23.22 -2.02 4.45
CA GLY A 133 24.51 -1.42 4.83
C GLY A 133 25.56 -1.52 3.71
N LYS A 134 25.44 -2.52 2.83
CA LYS A 134 26.25 -2.63 1.60
C LYS A 134 25.93 -1.52 0.60
N THR A 135 24.66 -1.20 0.41
CA THR A 135 24.19 -0.11 -0.47
C THR A 135 24.71 1.24 0.04
N VAL A 136 24.54 1.54 1.34
CA VAL A 136 25.02 2.80 1.94
C VAL A 136 26.54 2.93 1.83
N HIS A 137 27.28 1.82 1.98
CA HIS A 137 28.73 1.82 1.82
C HIS A 137 29.15 2.10 0.36
N SER A 138 28.53 1.44 -0.63
CA SER A 138 28.80 1.73 -2.05
C SER A 138 28.46 3.18 -2.43
N TRP A 139 27.36 3.72 -1.92
CA TRP A 139 27.00 5.12 -2.14
C TRP A 139 28.00 6.08 -1.49
N ARG A 140 28.50 5.77 -0.28
CA ARG A 140 29.55 6.56 0.37
C ARG A 140 30.86 6.54 -0.45
N VAL A 141 31.26 5.39 -0.97
CA VAL A 141 32.45 5.27 -1.85
C VAL A 141 32.26 6.06 -3.14
N PHE A 142 31.06 6.00 -3.74
CA PHE A 142 30.72 6.75 -4.94
C PHE A 142 30.72 8.27 -4.71
N PHE A 143 30.11 8.75 -3.62
CA PHE A 143 30.13 10.17 -3.24
C PHE A 143 31.54 10.67 -2.91
N ASN A 144 32.37 9.86 -2.23
CA ASN A 144 33.77 10.20 -1.97
C ASN A 144 34.60 10.32 -3.27
N ARG A 145 34.34 9.46 -4.27
CA ARG A 145 34.96 9.56 -5.60
C ARG A 145 34.50 10.82 -6.36
N LEU A 146 33.21 11.15 -6.29
CA LEU A 146 32.65 12.36 -6.92
C LEU A 146 33.15 13.66 -6.27
N GLN A 147 33.43 13.64 -4.95
CA GLN A 147 34.05 14.77 -4.25
C GLN A 147 35.57 14.90 -4.52
N GLY A 148 36.15 14.11 -5.43
CA GLY A 148 37.55 14.24 -5.81
C GLY A 148 38.55 13.83 -4.73
N ARG A 149 38.10 13.20 -3.62
CA ARG A 149 39.00 12.52 -2.69
C ARG A 149 39.44 11.21 -3.33
N HIS A 150 40.42 11.32 -4.23
CA HIS A 150 41.28 10.19 -4.58
C HIS A 150 41.83 9.65 -3.26
N VAL A 151 41.29 8.52 -2.80
CA VAL A 151 41.99 7.71 -1.80
C VAL A 151 43.18 7.16 -2.57
N GLU A 152 44.34 7.79 -2.40
CA GLU A 152 45.60 7.16 -2.76
C GLU A 152 45.57 5.77 -2.14
N ALA A 153 45.64 4.77 -3.01
CA ALA A 153 45.79 3.39 -2.62
C ALA A 153 47.13 3.29 -1.88
N TYR A 154 47.07 3.18 -0.56
CA TYR A 154 48.22 2.72 0.20
C TYR A 154 48.40 1.22 -0.10
N VAL A 155 49.52 0.95 -0.76
CA VAL A 155 50.18 -0.36 -0.91
C VAL A 155 50.42 -0.99 0.45
#